data_AF-A0AAE3JJ31-F1
#
_entry.id   AF-A0AAE3JJ31-F1
#
_cell.length_a   1.000
_cell.length_b   1.000
_cell.length_c   1.000
_cell.angle_alpha   90.00
_cell.angle_beta   90.00
_cell.angle_gamma   90.00
#
_symmetry.space_group_name_H-M   'P 1'
#
loop_
_entity.id
_entity.type
_entity.pdbx_description
1 polymer ?
#
loop_
_entity_poly.entity_id
_entity_poly.type
_entity_poly.pdbx_seq_one_letter_code
_entity_poly.pdbx_strand_id
1 'polypeptide(L)'
;MLLQIKDITERFSSEIGLYKELAALLCEREGEIESLNALATGRDAARIAYIAHKLKGAAGILGAELLADTAGELEEAARSRTEIDYDLVSERIRELKKNYRETCEAIREFVRENEKPS
;
A
#
# COMPACT_ATOMS: atom_id res chain seq x y z
N MET A 1 -12.53 15.44 -4.75
CA MET A 1 -13.55 15.08 -3.75
C MET A 1 -12.89 14.08 -2.84
N LEU A 2 -12.43 14.55 -1.68
CA LEU A 2 -11.65 13.75 -0.72
C LEU A 2 -12.63 12.91 0.10
N LEU A 3 -12.68 11.60 -0.12
CA LEU A 3 -13.34 10.71 0.84
C LEU A 3 -12.45 10.66 2.08
N GLN A 4 -12.92 11.33 3.13
CA GLN A 4 -12.21 11.43 4.39
C GLN A 4 -12.24 10.08 5.09
N ILE A 5 -11.13 9.74 5.74
CA ILE A 5 -10.94 8.63 6.71
C ILE A 5 -12.13 8.47 7.71
N LYS A 6 -12.94 9.51 7.91
CA LYS A 6 -14.19 9.50 8.69
C LYS A 6 -15.22 8.45 8.25
N ASP A 7 -15.35 8.15 6.96
CA ASP A 7 -16.37 7.17 6.50
C ASP A 7 -15.99 5.72 6.83
N ILE A 8 -14.70 5.46 7.03
CA ILE A 8 -14.19 4.14 7.43
C ILE A 8 -14.43 3.91 8.92
N THR A 9 -14.32 4.95 9.74
CA THR A 9 -14.56 4.85 11.20
C THR A 9 -16.01 4.51 11.55
N GLU A 10 -17.01 4.92 10.76
CA GLU A 10 -18.40 4.53 11.03
C GLU A 10 -18.68 3.05 10.69
N ARG A 11 -18.06 2.52 9.62
CA ARG A 11 -18.17 1.09 9.25
C ARG A 11 -17.42 0.14 10.18
N PHE A 12 -16.31 0.59 10.78
CA PHE A 12 -15.48 -0.24 11.66
C PHE A 12 -15.58 0.11 13.16
N SER A 13 -16.49 1.01 13.55
CA SER A 13 -16.68 1.39 14.97
C SER A 13 -17.03 0.20 15.88
N SER A 14 -17.71 -0.83 15.35
CA SER A 14 -17.95 -2.11 16.04
C SER A 14 -16.88 -3.17 15.80
N GLU A 15 -15.91 -2.93 14.91
CA GLU A 15 -14.95 -3.91 14.39
C GLU A 15 -13.50 -3.38 14.36
N ILE A 16 -13.15 -2.47 15.28
CA ILE A 16 -11.80 -1.89 15.34
C ILE A 16 -10.70 -2.95 15.51
N GLY A 17 -11.04 -4.11 16.09
CA GLY A 17 -10.16 -5.29 16.13
C GLY A 17 -9.81 -5.82 14.74
N LEU A 18 -10.80 -6.03 13.87
CA LEU A 18 -10.58 -6.48 12.50
C LEU A 18 -9.78 -5.45 11.69
N TYR A 19 -10.08 -4.17 11.86
CA TYR A 19 -9.31 -3.11 11.21
C TYR A 19 -7.83 -3.16 11.61
N LYS A 20 -7.53 -3.33 12.91
CA LYS A 20 -6.16 -3.48 13.42
C LYS A 20 -5.43 -4.68 12.83
N GLU A 21 -6.11 -5.82 12.72
CA GLU A 21 -5.53 -7.04 12.12
C GLU A 21 -5.19 -6.82 10.64
N LEU A 22 -6.11 -6.27 9.86
CA LEU A 22 -5.89 -5.96 8.44
C LEU A 22 -4.78 -4.92 8.25
N ALA A 23 -4.75 -3.91 9.11
CA ALA A 23 -3.72 -2.88 9.15
C ALA A 23 -2.32 -3.44 9.48
N ALA A 24 -2.23 -4.37 10.44
CA ALA A 24 -0.99 -5.06 10.77
C ALA A 24 -0.49 -5.88 9.57
N LEU A 25 -1.38 -6.64 8.94
CA LEU A 25 -1.06 -7.43 7.73
C LEU A 25 -0.58 -6.57 6.57
N LEU A 26 -1.07 -5.34 6.42
CA LEU A 26 -0.55 -4.39 5.43
C LEU A 26 0.90 -4.01 5.78
N CYS A 27 1.15 -3.60 7.03
CA CYS A 27 2.43 -3.03 7.45
C CYS A 27 3.55 -4.05 7.67
N GLU A 28 3.23 -5.32 7.91
CA GLU A 28 4.18 -6.44 7.97
C GLU A 28 4.87 -6.73 6.61
N ARG A 29 4.38 -6.13 5.53
CA ARG A 29 4.90 -6.34 4.16
C ARG A 29 6.13 -5.49 3.84
N GLU A 30 6.70 -4.80 4.81
CA GLU A 30 7.82 -3.87 4.62
C GLU A 30 8.99 -4.54 3.88
N GLY A 31 9.31 -5.80 4.18
CA GLY A 31 10.34 -6.55 3.47
C GLY A 31 10.05 -6.75 1.96
N GLU A 32 8.78 -6.99 1.58
CA GLU A 32 8.40 -7.07 0.17
C GLU A 32 8.57 -5.71 -0.52
N ILE A 33 8.17 -4.63 0.15
CA ILE A 33 8.25 -3.25 -0.35
C ILE A 33 9.71 -2.80 -0.53
N GLU A 34 10.58 -3.13 0.43
CA GLU A 34 12.01 -2.82 0.34
C GLU A 34 12.71 -3.58 -0.79
N SER A 35 12.24 -4.79 -1.12
CA SER A 35 12.81 -5.62 -2.20
C SER A 35 12.57 -5.08 -3.62
N LEU A 36 11.61 -4.17 -3.81
CA LEU A 36 11.18 -3.71 -5.15
C LEU A 36 12.32 -3.11 -5.99
N ASN A 37 13.25 -2.36 -5.37
CA ASN A 37 14.41 -1.81 -6.08
C ASN A 37 15.35 -2.91 -6.60
N ALA A 38 15.54 -3.98 -5.84
CA ALA A 38 16.36 -5.11 -6.26
C ALA A 38 15.68 -5.86 -7.42
N LEU A 39 14.36 -6.03 -7.35
CA LEU A 39 13.58 -6.63 -8.45
C LEU A 39 13.65 -5.78 -9.72
N ALA A 40 13.59 -4.44 -9.61
CA ALA A 40 13.74 -3.55 -10.75
C ALA A 40 15.14 -3.67 -11.37
N THR A 41 16.18 -3.71 -10.54
CA THR A 41 17.58 -3.93 -10.99
C THR A 41 17.74 -5.29 -11.68
N GLY A 42 17.14 -6.35 -11.12
CA GLY A 42 17.13 -7.69 -11.70
C GLY A 42 16.13 -7.86 -12.86
N ARG A 43 15.42 -6.79 -13.23
CA ARG A 43 14.39 -6.78 -14.27
C ARG A 43 13.26 -7.81 -14.08
N ASP A 44 12.92 -8.13 -12.83
CA ASP A 44 11.83 -9.05 -12.51
C ASP A 44 10.47 -8.32 -12.43
N ALA A 45 9.95 -7.94 -13.60
CA ALA A 45 8.70 -7.20 -13.68
C ALA A 45 7.48 -8.02 -13.25
N ALA A 46 7.49 -9.33 -13.48
CA ALA A 46 6.40 -10.21 -13.05
C ALA A 46 6.24 -10.17 -11.53
N ARG A 47 7.36 -10.21 -10.78
CA ARG A 47 7.31 -10.12 -9.33
C ARG A 47 6.92 -8.74 -8.83
N ILE A 48 7.39 -7.66 -9.48
CA ILE A 48 6.98 -6.29 -9.16
C ILE A 48 5.46 -6.14 -9.29
N ALA A 49 4.92 -6.53 -10.45
CA ALA A 49 3.47 -6.47 -10.70
C ALA A 49 2.66 -7.27 -9.68
N TYR A 50 3.16 -8.44 -9.28
CA TYR A 50 2.50 -9.27 -8.27
C TYR A 50 2.47 -8.62 -6.88
N ILE A 51 3.60 -8.04 -6.43
CA ILE A 51 3.66 -7.32 -5.15
C ILE A 51 2.72 -6.11 -5.17
N ALA A 52 2.77 -5.33 -6.25
CA ALA A 52 1.94 -4.15 -6.45
C ALA A 52 0.44 -4.50 -6.44
N HIS A 53 0.03 -5.55 -7.16
CA HIS A 53 -1.34 -6.05 -7.17
C HIS A 53 -1.86 -6.41 -5.77
N LYS A 54 -1.06 -7.19 -5.01
CA LYS A 54 -1.43 -7.56 -3.63
C LYS A 54 -1.56 -6.33 -2.74
N LEU A 55 -0.66 -5.36 -2.88
CA LEU A 55 -0.67 -4.15 -2.06
C LEU A 55 -1.88 -3.28 -2.38
N LYS A 56 -2.23 -3.13 -3.66
CA LYS A 56 -3.43 -2.42 -4.13
C LYS A 56 -4.69 -2.95 -3.47
N GLY A 57 -4.86 -4.28 -3.47
CA GLY A 57 -6.02 -4.91 -2.83
C GLY A 57 -6.09 -4.65 -1.32
N ALA A 58 -4.96 -4.83 -0.62
CA ALA A 58 -4.90 -4.61 0.83
C ALA A 58 -5.15 -3.13 1.21
N ALA A 59 -4.54 -2.19 0.47
CA ALA A 59 -4.73 -0.76 0.67
C ALA A 59 -6.18 -0.34 0.40
N GLY A 60 -6.81 -0.89 -0.65
CA GLY A 60 -8.21 -0.62 -0.97
C GLY A 60 -9.19 -1.07 0.11
N ILE A 61 -8.94 -2.22 0.76
CA ILE A 61 -9.76 -2.70 1.89
C ILE A 61 -9.69 -1.74 3.08
N LEU A 62 -8.50 -1.18 3.34
CA LEU A 62 -8.25 -0.23 4.43
C LEU A 62 -8.61 1.22 4.07
N GLY A 63 -9.11 1.46 2.84
CA GLY A 63 -9.41 2.78 2.32
C GLY A 63 -8.20 3.72 2.21
N ALA A 64 -6.99 3.16 2.10
CA ALA A 64 -5.77 3.89 1.81
C ALA A 64 -5.67 4.18 0.30
N GLU A 65 -6.59 5.03 -0.21
CA GLU A 65 -6.79 5.28 -1.65
C GLU A 65 -5.48 5.66 -2.37
N LEU A 66 -4.71 6.61 -1.82
CA LEU A 66 -3.46 7.05 -2.43
C LEU A 66 -2.41 5.91 -2.55
N LEU A 67 -2.38 4.98 -1.59
CA LEU A 67 -1.50 3.82 -1.66
C LEU A 67 -2.03 2.77 -2.66
N ALA A 68 -3.35 2.60 -2.72
CA ALA A 68 -3.99 1.70 -3.68
C ALA A 68 -3.75 2.18 -5.11
N ASP A 69 -3.83 3.49 -5.34
CA ASP A 69 -3.61 4.12 -6.65
C ASP A 69 -2.16 3.97 -7.09
N THR A 70 -1.18 4.34 -6.26
CA THR A 70 0.23 4.19 -6.64
C THR A 70 0.66 2.73 -6.79
N ALA A 71 0.03 1.81 -6.05
CA ALA A 71 0.20 0.38 -6.27
C ALA A 71 -0.39 -0.06 -7.62
N GLY A 72 -1.52 0.49 -8.03
CA GLY A 72 -2.10 0.27 -9.36
C GLY A 72 -1.21 0.77 -10.47
N GLU A 73 -0.67 1.99 -10.35
CA GLU A 73 0.24 2.56 -11.34
C GLU A 73 1.53 1.75 -11.49
N LEU A 74 2.09 1.26 -10.39
CA LEU A 74 3.25 0.36 -10.44
C LEU A 74 2.91 -0.99 -11.08
N GLU A 75 1.74 -1.56 -10.75
CA GLU A 75 1.25 -2.80 -11.35
C GLU A 75 1.13 -2.66 -12.88
N GLU A 76 0.59 -1.53 -13.35
CA GLU A 76 0.45 -1.22 -14.77
C GLU A 76 1.80 -1.03 -15.46
N ALA A 77 2.70 -0.25 -14.87
CA ALA A 77 4.05 -0.02 -15.41
C ALA A 77 4.84 -1.34 -15.56
N ALA A 78 4.67 -2.27 -14.62
CA ALA A 78 5.33 -3.57 -14.65
C ALA A 78 4.63 -4.65 -15.50
N ARG A 79 3.41 -4.40 -16.01
CA ARG A 79 2.63 -5.34 -16.85
C ARG A 79 2.64 -5.01 -18.35
N SER A 80 3.45 -4.06 -18.79
CA SER A 80 3.50 -3.62 -20.20
C SER A 80 3.60 -4.80 -21.18
N ARG A 81 2.80 -4.75 -22.24
CA ARG A 81 2.67 -5.82 -23.26
C ARG A 81 3.73 -5.76 -24.36
N THR A 82 4.53 -4.70 -24.40
CA THR A 82 5.49 -4.44 -25.48
C THR A 82 6.91 -4.39 -24.95
N GLU A 83 7.21 -3.37 -24.14
CA GLU A 83 8.49 -3.16 -23.49
C GLU A 83 8.25 -2.48 -22.14
N ILE A 84 9.08 -2.82 -21.15
CA ILE A 84 8.99 -2.30 -19.79
C ILE A 84 10.00 -1.18 -19.63
N ASP A 85 9.49 0.01 -19.32
CA ASP A 85 10.30 1.16 -18.95
C ASP A 85 10.71 1.04 -17.47
N TYR A 86 11.95 0.57 -17.23
CA TYR A 86 12.46 0.40 -15.87
C TYR A 86 12.79 1.71 -15.15
N ASP A 87 12.94 2.82 -15.88
CA ASP A 87 13.13 4.13 -15.27
C ASP A 87 11.79 4.61 -14.68
N LEU A 88 10.70 4.47 -15.44
CA LEU A 88 9.33 4.70 -14.95
C LEU A 88 8.97 3.76 -13.80
N VAL A 89 9.29 2.47 -13.89
CA VAL A 89 9.06 1.51 -12.79
C VAL A 89 9.82 1.94 -11.54
N SER A 90 11.07 2.40 -11.66
CA SER A 90 11.87 2.88 -10.53
C SER A 90 11.33 4.17 -9.92
N GLU A 91 10.74 5.06 -10.72
CA GLU A 91 10.00 6.23 -10.24
C GLU A 91 8.76 5.81 -9.43
N ARG A 92 7.92 4.92 -9.98
CA ARG A 92 6.72 4.43 -9.32
C ARG A 92 7.03 3.65 -8.05
N ILE A 93 8.14 2.90 -8.01
CA ILE A 93 8.62 2.26 -6.76
C ILE A 93 8.94 3.33 -5.70
N ARG A 94 9.62 4.43 -6.04
CA ARG A 94 9.93 5.49 -5.07
C ARG A 94 8.67 6.11 -4.48
N GLU A 95 7.68 6.41 -5.31
CA GLU A 95 6.39 6.96 -4.90
C GLU A 95 5.61 5.98 -4.03
N LEU A 96 5.53 4.71 -4.45
CA LEU A 96 4.91 3.64 -3.67
C LEU A 96 5.52 3.52 -2.28
N LYS A 97 6.85 3.47 -2.18
CA LYS A 97 7.56 3.33 -0.91
C LYS A 97 7.31 4.51 0.02
N LYS A 98 7.22 5.73 -0.52
CA LYS A 98 6.85 6.92 0.25
C LYS A 98 5.42 6.78 0.80
N ASN A 99 4.45 6.52 -0.05
CA ASN A 99 3.03 6.42 0.34
C ASN A 99 2.78 5.24 1.30
N TYR A 100 3.50 4.14 1.13
CA TYR A 100 3.44 2.99 2.03
C TYR A 100 3.88 3.36 3.45
N ARG A 101 5.03 4.05 3.59
CA ARG A 101 5.51 4.51 4.90
C ARG A 101 4.51 5.48 5.55
N GLU A 102 4.07 6.50 4.82
CA GLU A 102 3.12 7.50 5.31
C GLU A 102 1.80 6.85 5.75
N THR A 103 1.32 5.85 5.01
CA THR A 103 0.12 5.09 5.34
C THR A 103 0.31 4.26 6.61
N CYS A 104 1.43 3.54 6.74
CA CYS A 104 1.72 2.76 7.95
C CYS A 104 1.93 3.64 9.19
N GLU A 105 2.51 4.83 9.04
CA GLU A 105 2.61 5.81 10.12
C GLU A 105 1.23 6.30 10.56
N ALA A 106 0.37 6.71 9.62
CA ALA A 106 -1.00 7.14 9.91
C ALA A 106 -1.84 6.04 10.57
N ILE A 107 -1.72 4.79 10.11
CA ILE A 107 -2.36 3.62 10.71
C ILE A 107 -1.91 3.43 12.16
N ARG A 108 -0.60 3.46 12.43
CA ARG A 108 -0.06 3.27 13.79
C ARG A 108 -0.54 4.37 14.73
N GLU A 109 -0.61 5.61 14.25
CA GLU A 109 -1.16 6.72 15.01
C GLU A 109 -2.63 6.50 15.36
N PHE A 110 -3.46 6.16 14.35
CA PHE A 110 -4.87 5.86 14.55
C PHE A 110 -5.08 4.73 15.57
N VAL A 111 -4.33 3.62 15.44
CA VAL A 111 -4.43 2.48 16.37
C VAL A 111 -4.08 2.92 17.80
N ARG A 112 -3.00 3.67 17.98
CA ARG A 112 -2.57 4.19 19.28
C ARG A 112 -3.59 5.13 19.92
N GLU A 113 -4.24 5.98 19.15
CA GLU A 113 -5.29 6.89 19.64
C GLU A 113 -6.52 6.15 20.14
N ASN A 114 -6.88 5.05 19.46
CA ASN A 114 -8.03 4.22 19.80
C ASN A 114 -7.71 3.09 20.80
N GLU A 115 -6.50 3.06 21.36
CA GLU A 115 -6.08 2.16 22.45
C GLU A 115 -6.05 2.83 23.82
N LYS A 116 -6.12 4.17 23.87
CA LYS A 116 -6.15 4.89 25.14
C LYS A 116 -7.48 4.60 25.85
N PRO A 117 -7.47 4.05 27.08
CA PRO A 117 -8.70 3.93 27.87
C PRO A 117 -9.25 5.34 28.11
N SER A 118 -10.55 5.50 27.83
CA SER A 118 -11.32 6.71 28.15
C SER A 118 -11.29 6.98 29.65
#